data_AF-A0ABC8WTT2-F1
#
_entry.id   AF-A0ABC8WTT2-F1
#
_cell.length_a   1.000
_cell.length_b   1.000
_cell.length_c   1.000
_cell.angle_alpha   90.00
_cell.angle_beta   90.00
_cell.angle_gamma   90.00
#
_symmetry.space_group_name_H-M   'P 1'
#
loop_
_entity.id
_entity.type
_entity.pdbx_description
1 polymer ?
#
loop_
_entity_poly.entity_id
_entity_poly.type
_entity_poly.pdbx_seq_one_letter_code
_entity_poly.pdbx_strand_id
1 'polypeptide(L)'
;MLGLRCLVAAPPAAAASPLPKRCSAATPQATAGRVSLAIPAAVSLSLVLWSSPGFSGLESRPGPDVPRLEFLEKWNAENQKKYTEFDNRFKKSKVLQDLLEKSRQNKEKNERLIQDKYCLRGAEWGVGDCSTEGMSDQDREDFIAELKKRTGAE
;
A
#
# COMPACT_ATOMS: atom_id res chain seq x y z
N MET A 1 51.99 9.70 -46.35
CA MET A 1 50.55 9.61 -46.06
C MET A 1 50.22 10.72 -45.08
N LEU A 2 49.22 11.55 -45.40
CA LEU A 2 48.75 12.77 -44.71
C LEU A 2 48.63 12.54 -43.18
N GLY A 3 48.95 13.44 -42.25
CA GLY A 3 48.84 14.88 -42.26
C GLY A 3 47.50 15.33 -41.65
N LEU A 4 47.41 15.55 -40.32
CA LEU A 4 46.79 16.73 -39.68
C LEU A 4 46.92 16.70 -38.14
N ARG A 5 47.29 17.86 -37.59
CA ARG A 5 47.41 18.23 -36.17
C ARG A 5 46.11 18.90 -35.67
N CYS A 6 45.86 18.88 -34.36
CA CYS A 6 45.68 20.06 -33.45
C CYS A 6 44.85 19.69 -32.20
N LEU A 7 45.39 19.82 -30.97
CA LEU A 7 45.26 20.94 -29.98
C LEU A 7 43.86 20.95 -29.29
N VAL A 8 43.60 21.24 -28.00
CA VAL A 8 44.35 21.78 -26.84
C VAL A 8 43.43 21.84 -25.59
N ALA A 9 44.06 21.93 -24.41
CA ALA A 9 43.64 22.55 -23.12
C ALA A 9 42.63 21.89 -22.15
N ALA A 10 43.08 21.82 -20.88
CA ALA A 10 42.33 21.79 -19.60
C ALA A 10 41.90 23.23 -19.18
N PRO A 11 41.43 23.58 -17.94
CA PRO A 11 40.92 22.86 -16.73
C PRO A 11 39.54 23.50 -16.28
N PRO A 12 39.09 23.72 -15.00
CA PRO A 12 39.46 23.27 -13.64
C PRO A 12 38.29 22.84 -12.70
N ALA A 13 38.64 22.55 -11.45
CA ALA A 13 37.82 22.20 -10.27
C ALA A 13 36.88 23.30 -9.74
N ALA A 14 35.82 22.93 -8.98
CA ALA A 14 35.47 23.43 -7.63
C ALA A 14 33.99 23.21 -7.21
N ALA A 15 33.83 22.97 -5.89
CA ALA A 15 32.77 23.45 -4.98
C ALA A 15 31.41 22.71 -4.81
N ALA A 16 31.36 21.97 -3.69
CA ALA A 16 30.39 21.97 -2.58
C ALA A 16 28.95 22.51 -2.78
N SER A 17 27.99 21.68 -2.39
CA SER A 17 26.56 21.90 -2.24
C SER A 17 26.15 22.68 -0.97
N PRO A 18 25.12 23.56 -1.02
CA PRO A 18 24.45 24.10 0.17
C PRO A 18 23.02 23.54 0.41
N LEU A 19 22.68 23.50 1.71
CA LEU A 19 21.44 23.08 2.41
C LEU A 19 20.09 23.65 1.87
N PRO A 20 18.95 22.99 2.22
CA PRO A 20 17.63 23.39 1.77
C PRO A 20 17.10 24.60 2.56
N LYS A 21 16.67 25.65 1.84
CA LYS A 21 15.96 26.80 2.40
C LYS A 21 14.46 26.54 2.46
N ARG A 22 13.94 26.68 3.68
CA ARG A 22 12.53 26.82 4.07
C ARG A 22 11.95 28.11 3.48
N CYS A 23 10.79 28.02 2.83
CA CYS A 23 9.96 29.16 2.43
C CYS A 23 8.48 28.86 2.69
N SER A 24 7.76 29.93 2.99
CA SER A 24 6.55 29.98 3.81
C SER A 24 5.24 29.70 3.09
N ALA A 25 4.24 29.33 3.90
CA ALA A 25 2.84 29.19 3.53
C ALA A 25 2.29 30.48 2.90
N ALA A 26 1.67 30.35 1.72
CA ALA A 26 0.88 31.40 1.10
C ALA A 26 -0.55 31.35 1.68
N THR A 27 -0.95 32.45 2.31
CA THR A 27 -2.32 32.76 2.72
C THR A 27 -3.18 33.02 1.47
N PRO A 28 -4.39 32.45 1.35
CA PRO A 28 -5.34 32.89 0.35
C PRO A 28 -6.00 34.19 0.80
N GLN A 29 -6.00 35.19 -0.10
CA GLN A 29 -6.62 36.49 0.09
C GLN A 29 -8.13 36.37 0.33
N ALA A 30 -8.60 37.11 1.33
CA ALA A 30 -10.00 37.34 1.59
C ALA A 30 -10.59 38.30 0.55
N THR A 31 -11.58 37.84 -0.21
CA THR A 31 -12.55 38.70 -0.88
C THR A 31 -13.91 38.46 -0.23
N ALA A 32 -14.23 39.31 0.75
CA ALA A 32 -15.58 39.45 1.25
C ALA A 32 -16.43 40.17 0.18
N GLY A 33 -17.43 39.48 -0.35
CA GLY A 33 -18.33 40.02 -1.37
C GLY A 33 -19.68 39.32 -1.35
N ARG A 34 -20.59 39.89 -0.53
CA ARG A 34 -22.07 39.76 -0.57
C ARG A 34 -22.66 38.34 -0.53
N VAL A 35 -23.14 37.96 0.65
CA VAL A 35 -24.13 36.91 0.85
C VAL A 35 -25.45 37.35 0.20
N SER A 36 -25.74 36.86 -1.00
CA SER A 36 -27.10 36.85 -1.53
C SER A 36 -27.86 35.72 -0.87
N LEU A 37 -28.78 36.11 0.00
CA LEU A 37 -29.71 35.28 0.73
C LEU A 37 -30.76 34.74 -0.26
N ALA A 38 -30.53 33.56 -0.82
CA ALA A 38 -31.52 32.79 -1.58
C ALA A 38 -31.33 31.29 -1.30
N ILE A 39 -31.84 30.86 -0.14
CA ILE A 39 -31.93 29.46 0.29
C ILE A 39 -33.17 28.83 -0.40
N PRO A 40 -33.38 27.49 -0.42
CA PRO A 40 -33.00 26.53 -1.45
C PRO A 40 -34.27 25.81 -1.98
N ALA A 41 -35.04 26.42 -2.86
CA ALA A 41 -36.33 25.82 -3.25
C ALA A 41 -36.22 24.54 -4.11
N ALA A 42 -35.08 24.31 -4.78
CA ALA A 42 -34.94 23.18 -5.71
C ALA A 42 -34.48 21.87 -5.04
N VAL A 43 -33.70 21.92 -3.95
CA VAL A 43 -33.21 20.70 -3.28
C VAL A 43 -34.32 20.05 -2.43
N SER A 44 -35.29 20.84 -1.98
CA SER A 44 -36.43 20.37 -1.18
C SER A 44 -37.39 19.48 -1.98
N LEU A 45 -37.54 19.72 -3.28
CA LEU A 45 -38.37 18.88 -4.17
C LEU A 45 -37.77 17.48 -4.36
N SER A 46 -36.43 17.37 -4.41
CA SER A 46 -35.73 16.08 -4.53
C SER A 46 -35.88 15.20 -3.28
N LEU A 47 -35.97 15.81 -2.09
CA LEU A 47 -36.20 15.11 -0.81
C LEU A 47 -37.66 14.66 -0.65
N VAL A 48 -38.63 15.42 -1.19
CA VAL A 48 -40.04 15.03 -1.24
C VAL A 48 -40.27 13.89 -2.25
N LEU A 49 -39.57 13.91 -3.39
CA LEU A 49 -39.60 12.79 -4.35
C LEU A 49 -38.86 11.54 -3.85
N TRP A 50 -37.86 11.70 -2.98
CA TRP A 50 -37.15 10.58 -2.35
C TRP A 50 -37.89 10.01 -1.15
N SER A 51 -38.66 10.83 -0.42
CA SER A 51 -39.43 10.43 0.77
C SER A 51 -40.88 10.10 0.44
N SER A 52 -41.10 9.14 -0.46
CA SER A 52 -42.36 8.37 -0.46
C SER A 52 -42.12 7.02 0.23
N PRO A 53 -42.20 6.94 1.57
CA PRO A 53 -42.27 5.66 2.24
C PRO A 53 -43.66 5.06 1.98
N GLY A 54 -43.68 3.93 1.28
CA GLY A 54 -44.74 2.92 1.36
C GLY A 54 -46.13 3.37 0.92
N PHE A 55 -46.45 3.15 -0.36
CA PHE A 55 -47.83 2.90 -0.75
C PHE A 55 -48.31 1.61 -0.06
N SER A 56 -48.86 1.75 1.14
CA SER A 56 -49.56 0.67 1.84
C SER A 56 -50.90 0.48 1.14
N GLY A 57 -50.94 -0.37 0.12
CA GLY A 57 -52.19 -0.57 -0.63
C GLY A 57 -52.06 -1.31 -1.96
N LEU A 58 -51.38 -2.45 -1.98
CA LEU A 58 -51.59 -3.56 -2.91
C LEU A 58 -50.77 -4.69 -2.27
N GLU A 59 -51.46 -5.65 -1.65
CA GLU A 59 -50.85 -6.87 -1.11
C GLU A 59 -49.73 -7.31 -2.05
N SER A 60 -48.56 -7.65 -1.49
CA SER A 60 -47.39 -8.15 -2.22
C SER A 60 -47.81 -9.37 -3.04
N ARG A 61 -48.39 -9.11 -4.21
CA ARG A 61 -48.71 -10.12 -5.18
C ARG A 61 -47.35 -10.64 -5.60
N PRO A 62 -47.10 -11.96 -5.46
CA PRO A 62 -45.86 -12.52 -5.93
C PRO A 62 -45.66 -12.05 -7.37
N GLY A 63 -44.50 -11.45 -7.63
CA GLY A 63 -44.18 -10.92 -8.94
C GLY A 63 -44.42 -12.02 -9.99
N PRO A 64 -44.94 -11.66 -11.17
CA PRO A 64 -45.18 -12.64 -12.23
C PRO A 64 -43.91 -13.47 -12.45
N ASP A 65 -44.07 -14.78 -12.60
CA ASP A 65 -42.94 -15.69 -12.81
C ASP A 65 -42.18 -15.23 -14.06
N VAL A 66 -40.99 -14.68 -13.83
CA VAL A 66 -40.17 -14.15 -14.91
C VAL A 66 -39.77 -15.34 -15.76
N PRO A 67 -40.10 -15.35 -17.06
CA PRO A 67 -39.78 -16.47 -17.91
C PRO A 67 -38.27 -16.68 -17.84
N ARG A 68 -37.85 -17.88 -17.45
CA ARG A 68 -36.45 -18.29 -17.50
C ARG A 68 -36.06 -18.31 -18.97
N LEU A 69 -35.50 -17.20 -19.41
CA LEU A 69 -34.97 -17.09 -20.75
C LEU A 69 -33.73 -17.97 -20.80
N GLU A 70 -33.88 -19.18 -21.36
CA GLU A 70 -32.83 -20.19 -21.49
C GLU A 70 -31.53 -19.62 -22.09
N PHE A 71 -31.65 -18.62 -22.97
CA PHE A 71 -30.48 -17.92 -23.52
C PHE A 71 -29.74 -17.06 -22.48
N LEU A 72 -30.47 -16.41 -21.57
CA LEU A 72 -29.90 -15.50 -20.58
C LEU A 72 -29.21 -16.30 -19.47
N GLU A 73 -29.82 -17.40 -19.06
CA GLU A 73 -29.20 -18.34 -18.13
C GLU A 73 -27.94 -18.97 -18.73
N LYS A 74 -28.01 -19.42 -19.99
CA LYS A 74 -26.83 -19.94 -20.72
C LYS A 74 -25.73 -18.89 -20.89
N TRP A 75 -26.07 -17.66 -21.27
CA TRP A 75 -25.12 -16.56 -21.45
C TRP A 75 -24.48 -16.14 -20.11
N ASN A 76 -25.25 -16.03 -19.03
CA ASN A 76 -24.72 -15.71 -17.71
C ASN A 76 -23.79 -16.84 -17.21
N ALA A 77 -24.21 -18.10 -17.38
CA ALA A 77 -23.38 -19.26 -17.04
C ALA A 77 -22.08 -19.32 -17.86
N GLU A 78 -22.11 -19.00 -19.15
CA GLU A 78 -20.91 -18.93 -19.99
C GLU A 78 -19.97 -17.80 -19.55
N ASN A 79 -20.49 -16.62 -19.23
CA ASN A 79 -19.67 -15.52 -18.71
C ASN A 79 -19.04 -15.88 -17.35
N GLN A 80 -19.81 -16.45 -16.44
CA GLN A 80 -19.29 -16.90 -15.14
C GLN A 80 -18.20 -17.97 -15.30
N LYS A 81 -18.38 -18.91 -16.24
CA LYS A 81 -17.33 -19.87 -16.61
C LYS A 81 -16.08 -19.17 -17.14
N LYS A 82 -16.22 -18.12 -17.96
CA LYS A 82 -15.07 -17.36 -18.45
C LYS A 82 -14.33 -16.63 -17.33
N TYR A 83 -15.02 -15.96 -16.41
CA TYR A 83 -14.36 -15.30 -15.27
C TYR A 83 -13.60 -16.31 -14.40
N THR A 84 -14.22 -17.43 -14.05
CA THR A 84 -13.55 -18.48 -13.26
C THR A 84 -12.38 -19.10 -14.02
N GLU A 85 -12.49 -19.29 -15.34
CA GLU A 85 -11.39 -19.77 -16.17
C GLU A 85 -10.20 -18.80 -16.16
N PHE A 86 -10.44 -17.50 -16.33
CA PHE A 86 -9.39 -16.48 -16.27
C PHE A 86 -8.76 -16.35 -14.88
N ASP A 87 -9.56 -16.39 -13.83
CA ASP A 87 -9.05 -16.40 -12.45
C ASP A 87 -8.19 -17.64 -12.18
N ASN A 88 -8.61 -18.81 -12.67
CA ASN A 88 -7.84 -20.04 -12.54
C ASN A 88 -6.53 -19.97 -13.33
N ARG A 89 -6.55 -19.40 -14.54
CA ARG A 89 -5.34 -19.16 -15.34
C ARG A 89 -4.40 -18.20 -14.63
N PHE A 90 -4.92 -17.13 -14.02
CA PHE A 90 -4.14 -16.17 -13.25
C PHE A 90 -3.54 -16.80 -11.98
N LYS A 91 -4.33 -17.57 -11.23
CA LYS A 91 -3.88 -18.32 -10.05
C LYS A 91 -2.82 -19.37 -10.36
N LYS A 92 -2.88 -19.95 -11.56
CA LYS A 92 -1.89 -20.91 -12.09
C LYS A 92 -0.72 -20.24 -12.79
N SER A 93 -0.72 -18.91 -12.93
CA SER A 93 0.37 -18.21 -13.59
C SER A 93 1.66 -18.35 -12.78
N LYS A 94 2.79 -18.58 -13.47
CA LYS A 94 4.12 -18.71 -12.85
C LYS A 94 4.46 -17.50 -11.99
N VAL A 95 4.09 -16.30 -12.46
CA VAL A 95 4.36 -15.04 -11.78
C VAL A 95 3.64 -15.01 -10.43
N LEU A 96 2.33 -15.29 -10.38
CA LEU A 96 1.60 -15.25 -9.11
C LEU A 96 2.12 -16.30 -8.12
N GLN A 97 2.42 -17.50 -8.59
CA GLN A 97 2.94 -18.56 -7.73
C GLN A 97 4.30 -18.20 -7.13
N ASP A 98 5.22 -17.64 -7.93
CA ASP A 98 6.52 -17.17 -7.46
C ASP A 98 6.38 -16.03 -6.44
N LEU A 99 5.45 -15.09 -6.67
CA LEU A 99 5.21 -13.99 -5.74
C LEU A 99 4.59 -14.46 -4.42
N LEU A 100 3.67 -15.43 -4.46
CA LEU A 100 3.08 -16.02 -3.26
C LEU A 100 4.11 -16.79 -2.44
N GLU A 101 4.99 -17.55 -3.11
CA GLU A 101 6.08 -18.27 -2.46
C GLU A 101 7.08 -17.30 -1.82
N LYS A 102 7.51 -16.27 -2.55
CA LYS A 102 8.36 -15.20 -2.02
C LYS A 102 7.72 -14.47 -0.85
N SER A 103 6.42 -14.18 -0.92
CA SER A 103 5.70 -13.52 0.16
C SER A 103 5.68 -14.36 1.44
N ARG A 104 5.45 -15.68 1.33
CA ARG A 104 5.50 -16.60 2.48
C ARG A 104 6.90 -16.66 3.08
N GLN A 105 7.92 -16.88 2.25
CA GLN A 105 9.31 -16.93 2.71
C GLN A 105 9.76 -15.61 3.34
N ASN A 106 9.35 -14.47 2.77
CA ASN A 106 9.71 -13.16 3.29
C ASN A 106 8.99 -12.86 4.62
N LYS A 107 7.77 -13.34 4.82
CA LYS A 107 7.05 -13.17 6.09
C LYS A 107 7.83 -13.81 7.23
N GLU A 108 8.17 -15.09 7.11
CA GLU A 108 8.90 -15.82 8.18
C GLU A 108 10.30 -15.26 8.39
N LYS A 109 11.02 -14.92 7.30
CA LYS A 109 12.34 -14.29 7.40
C LYS A 109 12.28 -12.93 8.08
N ASN A 110 11.29 -12.09 7.72
CA ASN A 110 11.15 -10.76 8.29
C ASN A 110 10.72 -10.83 9.76
N GLU A 111 9.82 -11.74 10.14
CA GLU A 111 9.45 -11.97 11.53
C GLU A 111 10.67 -12.36 12.38
N ARG A 112 11.50 -13.32 11.91
CA ARG A 112 12.74 -13.70 12.61
C ARG A 112 13.75 -12.57 12.67
N LEU A 113 14.03 -11.89 11.55
CA LEU A 113 14.97 -10.77 11.51
C LEU A 113 14.55 -9.63 12.43
N ILE A 114 13.26 -9.35 12.53
CA ILE A 114 12.72 -8.34 13.45
C ILE A 114 12.92 -8.79 14.90
N GLN A 115 12.58 -10.04 15.23
CA GLN A 115 12.81 -10.59 16.57
C GLN A 115 14.29 -10.56 16.95
N ASP A 116 15.19 -10.99 16.06
CA ASP A 116 16.63 -10.98 16.29
C ASP A 116 17.15 -9.55 16.51
N LYS A 117 16.64 -8.54 15.78
CA LYS A 117 16.98 -7.13 16.00
C LYS A 117 16.54 -6.61 17.37
N TYR A 118 15.33 -6.97 17.81
CA TYR A 118 14.86 -6.61 19.15
C TYR A 118 15.65 -7.33 20.24
N CYS A 119 15.98 -8.61 20.00
CA CYS A 119 16.77 -9.43 20.91
C CYS A 119 18.20 -8.89 21.04
N LEU A 120 18.83 -8.50 19.93
CA LEU A 120 20.15 -7.86 19.92
C LEU A 120 20.16 -6.59 20.76
N ARG A 121 19.17 -5.71 20.54
CA ARG A 121 19.06 -4.47 21.34
C ARG A 121 18.76 -4.77 22.81
N GLY A 122 17.92 -5.76 23.11
CA GLY A 122 17.65 -6.17 24.50
C GLY A 122 18.90 -6.71 25.20
N ALA A 123 19.67 -7.54 24.51
CA ALA A 123 20.92 -8.13 24.99
C ALA A 123 22.00 -7.07 25.25
N GLU A 124 22.11 -6.06 24.38
CA GLU A 124 23.05 -4.94 24.53
C GLU A 124 22.70 -4.04 25.74
N TRP A 125 21.41 -3.88 26.04
CA TRP A 125 20.93 -2.99 27.09
C TRP A 125 20.61 -3.70 28.41
N GLY A 126 20.66 -5.03 28.44
CA GLY A 126 20.34 -5.85 29.62
C GLY A 126 18.84 -5.88 29.98
N VAL A 127 17.93 -5.54 29.05
CA VAL A 127 16.50 -5.39 29.35
C VAL A 127 15.62 -6.28 28.46
N GLY A 128 14.66 -6.97 29.08
CA GLY A 128 13.61 -7.74 28.41
C GLY A 128 13.87 -9.25 28.38
N ASP A 129 13.07 -9.97 27.58
CA ASP A 129 13.09 -11.45 27.50
C ASP A 129 14.40 -12.02 26.90
N CYS A 130 15.18 -11.17 26.22
CA CYS A 130 16.50 -11.48 25.66
C CYS A 130 17.66 -10.87 26.47
N SER A 131 17.42 -10.48 27.72
CA SER A 131 18.45 -9.89 28.55
C SER A 131 19.59 -10.89 28.81
N THR A 132 20.82 -10.38 28.75
CA THR A 132 22.04 -11.09 29.13
C THR A 132 22.49 -10.74 30.56
N GLU A 133 21.65 -10.05 31.32
CA GLU A 133 21.89 -9.70 32.72
C GLU A 133 22.05 -10.98 33.55
N GLY A 134 23.21 -11.13 34.20
CA GLY A 134 23.54 -12.34 34.98
C GLY A 134 24.25 -13.45 34.21
N MET A 135 24.49 -13.30 32.90
CA MET A 135 25.46 -14.14 32.18
C MET A 135 26.90 -13.73 32.51
N SER A 136 27.87 -14.62 32.29
CA SER A 136 29.29 -14.22 32.36
C SER A 136 29.60 -13.24 31.22
N ASP A 137 30.58 -12.35 31.42
CA ASP A 137 30.93 -11.38 30.38
C ASP A 137 31.33 -12.06 29.06
N GLN A 138 31.96 -13.24 29.10
CA GLN A 138 32.29 -14.01 27.90
C GLN A 138 31.04 -14.53 27.19
N ASP A 139 30.13 -15.17 27.92
CA ASP A 139 28.89 -15.71 27.34
C ASP A 139 28.00 -14.60 26.75
N ARG A 140 27.98 -13.42 27.37
CA ARG A 140 27.26 -12.25 26.86
C ARG A 140 27.79 -11.82 25.50
N GLU A 141 29.10 -11.63 25.37
CA GLU A 141 29.70 -11.16 24.12
C GLU A 141 29.56 -12.20 23.00
N ASP A 142 29.69 -13.50 23.33
CA ASP A 142 29.48 -14.60 22.37
C ASP A 142 28.03 -14.63 21.85
N PHE A 143 27.05 -14.46 22.74
CA PHE A 143 25.64 -14.39 22.38
C PHE A 143 25.32 -13.17 21.49
N ILE A 144 25.84 -11.99 21.86
CA ILE A 144 25.67 -10.76 21.08
C ILE A 144 26.34 -10.91 19.69
N ALA A 145 27.51 -11.55 19.61
CA ALA A 145 28.19 -11.82 18.35
C ALA A 145 27.36 -12.73 17.43
N GLU A 146 26.73 -13.77 17.99
CA GLU A 146 25.83 -14.63 17.22
C GLU A 146 24.61 -13.86 16.68
N LEU A 147 24.01 -12.99 17.50
CA LEU A 147 22.88 -12.15 17.07
C LEU A 147 23.26 -11.11 16.01
N LYS A 148 24.44 -10.49 16.12
CA LYS A 148 24.97 -9.57 15.09
C LYS A 148 25.16 -10.27 13.74
N LYS A 149 25.70 -11.50 13.76
CA LYS A 149 25.84 -12.33 12.56
C LYS A 149 24.50 -12.66 11.90
N ARG A 150 23.46 -12.94 12.69
CA ARG A 150 22.10 -13.24 12.18
C ARG A 150 21.38 -12.01 11.62
N THR A 151 21.56 -10.86 12.25
CA THR A 151 20.94 -9.58 11.84
C THR A 151 21.71 -8.84 10.74
N GLY A 152 22.94 -9.27 10.42
CA GLY A 152 23.79 -8.64 9.42
C GLY A 152 24.38 -7.30 9.89
N ALA A 153 24.57 -7.14 11.20
CA ALA A 153 25.10 -5.93 11.84
C ALA A 153 26.60 -6.08 12.19
N GLU A 154 27.37 -6.77 11.33
CA GLU A 154 28.84 -6.85 11.42
C GLU A 154 29.51 -5.49 11.20
#